data_AF-A0A2I2F7B8-F1
#
_entry.id   AF-A0A2I2F7B8-F1
#
_cell.length_a   1.000
_cell.length_b   1.000
_cell.length_c   1.000
_cell.angle_alpha   90.00
_cell.angle_beta   90.00
_cell.angle_gamma   90.00
#
_symmetry.space_group_name_H-M   'P 1'
#
loop_
_entity.id
_entity.type
_entity.pdbx_description
1 polymer ?
#
loop_
_entity_poly.entity_id
_entity_poly.type
_entity_poly.pdbx_seq_one_letter_code
_entity_poly.pdbx_strand_id
1 'polypeptide(L)'
;MAIRTGLVSIGLGLMVQPAMGRIIFEDLHLLPTYIKAHGVIMGLTFGVMMPLGVIAIGLLNVRGSIWIHAAWQLISWSLMIAGFGLGVRIARITDKAYNNAHTKIGTIVVAMLLVQPLFGLIHHIRFRKTHRPNAWTHLHVWYGRMLMLLGIVNGGLGLQLAANSRGGEIAYGVVGGILGACVLLVAAWTEYKRWFRPRAPSQPPPVTETRG
;
A
#
# COMPACT_ATOMS: atom_id res chain seq x y z
N MET A 1 73.71 -18.30 -11.43
CA MET A 1 73.15 -17.41 -10.39
C MET A 1 72.17 -16.48 -11.08
N ALA A 2 70.88 -16.63 -10.80
CA ALA A 2 69.79 -16.03 -11.54
C ALA A 2 69.54 -14.57 -11.12
N ILE A 3 69.41 -13.66 -12.09
CA ILE A 3 68.77 -12.36 -11.88
C ILE A 3 67.66 -12.24 -12.92
N ARG A 4 66.42 -12.37 -12.44
CA ARG A 4 65.18 -12.18 -13.20
C ARG A 4 64.72 -10.73 -13.03
N THR A 5 64.29 -10.16 -14.16
CA THR A 5 63.12 -9.26 -14.34
C THR A 5 63.16 -7.84 -13.78
N GLY A 6 63.15 -6.87 -14.70
CA GLY A 6 62.57 -5.53 -14.51
C GLY A 6 61.66 -5.19 -15.70
N LEU A 7 60.51 -5.86 -15.79
CA LEU A 7 59.41 -5.43 -16.65
C LEU A 7 58.49 -4.55 -15.82
N VAL A 8 58.36 -3.30 -16.26
CA VAL A 8 57.47 -2.28 -15.71
C VAL A 8 56.03 -2.74 -15.89
N SER A 9 55.43 -3.29 -14.83
CA SER A 9 54.00 -3.54 -14.78
C SER A 9 53.27 -2.22 -14.57
N ILE A 10 52.73 -1.68 -15.66
CA ILE A 10 51.65 -0.68 -15.65
C ILE A 10 50.45 -1.35 -14.98
N GLY A 11 50.35 -1.21 -13.66
CA GLY A 11 49.33 -1.82 -12.83
C GLY A 11 48.26 -0.81 -12.43
N LEU A 12 47.28 -0.64 -13.32
CA LEU A 12 45.86 -0.60 -12.99
C LEU A 12 45.46 0.30 -11.80
N GLY A 13 45.45 1.62 -12.04
CA GLY A 13 44.63 2.56 -11.27
C GLY A 13 43.14 2.36 -11.58
N LEU A 14 42.53 1.31 -11.03
CA LEU A 14 41.08 1.18 -10.87
C LEU A 14 40.82 0.65 -9.47
N MET A 15 41.03 1.56 -8.52
CA MET A 15 40.53 1.43 -7.16
C MET A 15 39.00 1.47 -7.25
N VAL A 16 38.36 0.31 -7.39
CA VAL A 16 36.93 0.15 -7.13
C VAL A 16 36.75 0.41 -5.63
N GLN A 17 36.47 1.66 -5.29
CA GLN A 17 35.98 2.00 -3.95
C GLN A 17 34.60 1.35 -3.81
N PRO A 18 34.34 0.52 -2.78
CA PRO A 18 33.00 0.04 -2.54
C PRO A 18 32.16 1.24 -2.07
N ALA A 19 31.33 1.77 -2.97
CA ALA A 19 30.35 2.84 -2.71
C ALA A 19 29.36 2.50 -1.57
N MET A 20 29.40 1.28 -1.04
CA MET A 20 28.58 0.82 0.08
C MET A 20 28.94 1.48 1.41
N GLY A 21 30.18 1.93 1.63
CA GLY A 21 30.60 2.48 2.93
C GLY A 21 30.36 3.98 3.10
N ARG A 22 30.51 4.79 2.04
CA ARG A 22 30.52 6.26 2.16
C ARG A 22 29.13 6.85 2.40
N ILE A 23 28.14 6.41 1.62
CA ILE A 23 26.79 6.97 1.66
C ILE A 23 26.06 6.66 2.98
N ILE A 24 26.39 5.56 3.66
CA ILE A 24 25.65 5.12 4.87
C ILE A 24 26.01 5.98 6.09
N PHE A 25 27.30 6.23 6.33
CA PHE A 25 27.75 7.05 7.47
C PHE A 25 27.60 8.55 7.20
N GLU A 26 27.81 9.00 5.96
CA GLU A 26 27.60 10.39 5.57
C GLU A 26 26.14 10.82 5.81
N ASP A 27 25.17 9.93 5.60
CA ASP A 27 23.74 10.23 5.75
C ASP A 27 23.21 10.14 7.19
N LEU A 28 24.04 9.76 8.18
CA LEU A 28 23.55 9.54 9.54
C LEU A 28 22.88 10.80 10.12
N HIS A 29 23.35 11.98 9.74
CA HIS A 29 22.76 13.26 10.12
C HIS A 29 21.35 13.51 9.53
N LEU A 30 20.99 12.83 8.43
CA LEU A 30 19.68 12.92 7.79
C LEU A 30 18.65 11.96 8.40
N LEU A 31 19.10 11.00 9.21
CA LEU A 31 18.25 9.96 9.79
C LEU A 31 17.01 10.51 10.52
N PRO A 32 17.09 11.54 11.39
CA PRO A 32 15.91 12.08 12.05
C PRO A 32 14.88 12.64 11.06
N THR A 33 15.35 13.30 10.01
CA THR A 33 14.51 13.86 8.94
C THR A 33 13.82 12.75 8.16
N TYR A 34 14.54 11.69 7.79
CA TYR A 34 13.95 10.55 7.09
C TYR A 34 12.93 9.81 7.94
N ILE A 35 13.22 9.54 9.22
CA ILE A 35 12.27 8.89 10.14
C ILE A 35 10.99 9.71 10.25
N LYS A 36 11.10 11.02 10.45
CA LYS A 36 9.94 11.91 10.54
C LYS A 36 9.14 11.93 9.23
N ALA A 37 9.82 12.08 8.09
CA ALA A 37 9.16 12.10 6.78
C ALA A 37 8.47 10.76 6.46
N HIS A 38 9.14 9.63 6.71
CA HIS A 38 8.56 8.30 6.56
C HIS A 38 7.32 8.12 7.42
N GLY A 39 7.42 8.43 8.72
CA GLY A 39 6.32 8.29 9.66
C GLY A 39 5.11 9.15 9.29
N VAL A 40 5.33 10.42 8.89
CA VAL A 40 4.26 11.33 8.47
C VAL A 40 3.60 10.84 7.16
N ILE A 41 4.39 10.53 6.13
CA ILE A 41 3.87 10.11 4.83
C ILE A 41 3.10 8.79 4.96
N MET A 42 3.68 7.78 5.61
CA MET A 42 3.06 6.47 5.77
C MET A 42 1.86 6.52 6.72
N GLY A 43 1.97 7.27 7.81
CA GLY A 43 0.89 7.49 8.76
C GLY A 43 -0.32 8.16 8.11
N LEU A 44 -0.11 9.21 7.31
CA LEU A 44 -1.17 9.87 6.55
C LEU A 44 -1.75 8.93 5.48
N THR A 45 -0.90 8.22 4.76
CA THR A 45 -1.31 7.34 3.65
C THR A 45 -2.20 6.19 4.14
N PHE A 46 -1.72 5.40 5.11
CA PHE A 46 -2.44 4.22 5.60
C PHE A 46 -3.48 4.56 6.66
N GLY A 47 -3.19 5.53 7.53
CA GLY A 47 -4.08 5.93 8.61
C GLY A 47 -5.28 6.74 8.12
N VAL A 48 -5.13 7.50 7.02
CA VAL A 48 -6.15 8.47 6.59
C VAL A 48 -6.53 8.32 5.12
N MET A 49 -5.60 8.51 4.20
CA MET A 49 -5.94 8.65 2.77
C MET A 49 -6.56 7.38 2.19
N MET A 50 -5.92 6.22 2.37
CA MET A 50 -6.46 4.95 1.87
C MET A 50 -7.83 4.61 2.49
N PRO A 51 -8.03 4.70 3.82
CA PRO A 51 -9.36 4.51 4.43
C PRO A 51 -10.42 5.45 3.87
N LEU A 52 -10.11 6.75 3.72
CA LEU A 52 -11.05 7.73 3.17
C LEU A 52 -11.48 7.36 1.75
N GLY A 53 -10.54 6.92 0.89
CA GLY A 53 -10.86 6.48 -0.46
C GLY A 53 -11.81 5.27 -0.51
N VAL A 54 -11.67 4.35 0.46
CA VAL A 54 -12.54 3.17 0.61
C VAL A 54 -13.92 3.54 1.16
N ILE A 55 -13.97 4.42 2.15
CA ILE A 55 -15.22 4.92 2.74
C ILE A 55 -16.01 5.71 1.68
N ALA A 56 -15.33 6.61 0.95
CA ALA A 56 -15.94 7.45 -0.07
C ALA A 56 -16.61 6.61 -1.17
N ILE A 57 -15.94 5.61 -1.75
CA ILE A 57 -16.56 4.77 -2.78
C ILE A 57 -17.72 3.91 -2.23
N GLY A 58 -17.68 3.56 -0.94
CA GLY A 58 -18.74 2.79 -0.29
C GLY A 58 -19.99 3.60 0.06
N LEU A 59 -19.86 4.91 0.26
CA LEU A 59 -20.94 5.81 0.67
C LEU A 59 -21.43 6.76 -0.43
N LEU A 60 -20.52 7.28 -1.24
CA LEU A 60 -20.85 8.25 -2.29
C LEU A 60 -21.49 7.55 -3.49
N ASN A 61 -22.80 7.73 -3.63
CA ASN A 61 -23.56 7.28 -4.78
C ASN A 61 -23.69 8.38 -5.86
N VAL A 62 -22.56 8.96 -6.25
CA VAL A 62 -22.49 10.02 -7.27
C VAL A 62 -21.91 9.49 -8.59
N ARG A 63 -22.33 10.08 -9.71
CA ARG A 63 -21.77 9.76 -11.03
C ARG A 63 -20.27 10.08 -11.04
N GLY A 64 -19.46 9.11 -11.43
CA GLY A 64 -18.00 9.27 -11.45
C GLY A 64 -17.27 8.91 -10.14
N SER A 65 -17.97 8.43 -9.11
CA SER A 65 -17.36 8.00 -7.84
C SER A 65 -16.17 7.03 -8.02
N ILE A 66 -16.24 6.14 -9.03
CA ILE A 66 -15.13 5.23 -9.35
C ILE A 66 -13.85 5.94 -9.82
N TRP A 67 -13.96 7.05 -10.55
CA TRP A 67 -12.81 7.82 -11.01
C TRP A 67 -12.21 8.64 -9.88
N ILE A 68 -13.05 9.19 -9.01
CA ILE A 68 -12.62 9.84 -7.76
C ILE A 68 -11.85 8.84 -6.90
N HIS A 69 -12.41 7.64 -6.72
CA HIS A 69 -11.74 6.54 -6.01
C HIS A 69 -10.41 6.17 -6.64
N ALA A 70 -10.38 5.94 -7.96
CA ALA A 70 -9.15 5.57 -8.66
C ALA A 70 -8.06 6.65 -8.52
N ALA A 71 -8.40 7.92 -8.76
CA ALA A 71 -7.46 9.03 -8.63
C ALA A 71 -6.93 9.16 -7.20
N TRP A 72 -7.82 9.17 -6.21
CA TRP A 72 -7.45 9.27 -4.80
C TRP A 72 -6.57 8.10 -4.33
N GLN A 73 -6.89 6.89 -4.75
CA GLN A 73 -6.10 5.71 -4.42
C GLN A 73 -4.76 5.69 -5.15
N LEU A 74 -4.64 6.18 -6.38
CA LEU A 74 -3.36 6.29 -7.08
C LEU A 74 -2.44 7.34 -6.44
N ILE A 75 -2.98 8.44 -5.93
CA ILE A 75 -2.21 9.42 -5.15
C ILE A 75 -1.71 8.77 -3.86
N SER A 76 -2.61 8.11 -3.11
CA SER A 76 -2.26 7.41 -1.87
C SER A 76 -1.22 6.30 -2.11
N TRP A 77 -1.37 5.55 -3.19
CA TRP A 77 -0.45 4.49 -3.60
C TRP A 77 0.94 5.03 -3.97
N SER A 78 1.00 6.19 -4.63
CA SER A 78 2.27 6.86 -4.94
C SER A 78 2.99 7.35 -3.68
N LEU A 79 2.23 7.92 -2.72
CA LEU A 79 2.76 8.32 -1.42
C LEU A 79 3.27 7.12 -0.60
N MET A 80 2.57 5.98 -0.65
CA MET A 80 3.04 4.73 -0.05
C MET A 80 4.42 4.33 -0.61
N ILE A 81 4.61 4.41 -1.93
CA ILE A 81 5.90 4.06 -2.56
C ILE A 81 7.01 5.01 -2.10
N ALA A 82 6.73 6.32 -2.10
CA ALA A 82 7.69 7.32 -1.62
C ALA A 82 8.06 7.10 -0.15
N GLY A 83 7.05 6.88 0.71
CA GLY A 83 7.24 6.57 2.13
C GLY A 83 8.01 5.26 2.34
N PHE A 84 7.72 4.21 1.57
CA PHE A 84 8.47 2.96 1.63
C PHE A 84 9.93 3.14 1.22
N GLY A 85 10.21 3.94 0.18
CA GLY A 85 11.57 4.30 -0.23
C GLY A 85 12.37 4.96 0.90
N LEU A 86 11.77 5.88 1.64
CA LEU A 86 12.38 6.45 2.85
C LEU A 86 12.62 5.38 3.93
N GLY A 87 11.66 4.47 4.14
CA GLY A 87 11.79 3.33 5.05
C GLY A 87 12.98 2.42 4.70
N VAL A 88 13.20 2.14 3.42
CA VAL A 88 14.36 1.39 2.93
C VAL A 88 15.66 2.15 3.21
N ARG A 89 15.70 3.47 3.03
CA ARG A 89 16.90 4.27 3.34
C ARG A 89 17.21 4.24 4.84
N ILE A 90 16.20 4.43 5.70
CA ILE A 90 16.33 4.31 7.16
C ILE A 90 16.85 2.93 7.55
N ALA A 91 16.28 1.86 7.00
CA ALA A 91 16.64 0.49 7.30
C ALA A 91 18.10 0.18 6.93
N ARG A 92 18.62 0.77 5.86
CA ARG A 92 20.04 0.66 5.46
C ARG A 92 20.97 1.45 6.37
N ILE A 93 20.60 2.67 6.76
CA ILE A 93 21.40 3.52 7.67
C ILE A 93 21.50 2.89 9.07
N THR A 94 20.41 2.29 9.55
CA THR A 94 20.33 1.75 10.91
C THR A 94 20.64 0.26 11.01
N ASP A 95 20.93 -0.40 9.88
CA ASP A 95 21.04 -1.86 9.77
C ASP A 95 19.83 -2.60 10.38
N LYS A 96 18.63 -2.01 10.23
CA LYS A 96 17.35 -2.54 10.71
C LYS A 96 16.49 -3.17 9.63
N ALA A 97 17.07 -3.47 8.48
CA ALA A 97 16.36 -4.16 7.40
C ALA A 97 15.96 -5.57 7.85
N TYR A 98 14.65 -5.85 7.88
CA TYR A 98 14.09 -7.17 8.13
C TYR A 98 14.46 -7.82 9.47
N ASN A 99 14.93 -7.05 10.46
CA ASN A 99 15.27 -7.57 11.79
C ASN A 99 14.17 -7.31 12.84
N ASN A 100 13.07 -6.67 12.45
CA ASN A 100 11.95 -6.34 13.31
C ASN A 100 10.61 -6.55 12.60
N ALA A 101 9.53 -6.66 13.37
CA ALA A 101 8.20 -6.93 12.83
C ALA A 101 7.72 -5.84 11.85
N HIS A 102 7.97 -4.57 12.18
CA HIS A 102 7.53 -3.43 11.36
C HIS A 102 8.10 -3.47 9.94
N THR A 103 9.40 -3.73 9.79
CA THR A 103 10.07 -3.77 8.47
C THR A 103 9.68 -5.02 7.67
N LYS A 104 9.52 -6.17 8.32
CA LYS A 104 9.05 -7.41 7.67
C LYS A 104 7.62 -7.28 7.15
N ILE A 105 6.68 -6.94 8.05
CA ILE A 105 5.25 -6.82 7.72
C ILE A 105 5.05 -5.68 6.73
N GLY A 106 5.66 -4.52 6.96
CA GLY A 106 5.57 -3.37 6.07
C GLY A 106 6.01 -3.68 4.64
N THR A 107 7.11 -4.41 4.47
CA THR A 107 7.59 -4.81 3.13
C THR A 107 6.61 -5.75 2.44
N ILE A 108 6.07 -6.74 3.16
CA ILE A 108 5.08 -7.67 2.61
C ILE A 108 3.82 -6.91 2.19
N VAL A 109 3.29 -6.05 3.06
CA VAL A 109 2.08 -5.25 2.78
C VAL A 109 2.28 -4.35 1.57
N VAL A 110 3.42 -3.65 1.47
CA VAL A 110 3.71 -2.78 0.32
C VAL A 110 3.83 -3.61 -0.96
N ALA A 111 4.60 -4.71 -0.95
CA ALA A 111 4.75 -5.57 -2.12
C ALA A 111 3.40 -6.11 -2.62
N MET A 112 2.52 -6.50 -1.69
CA MET A 112 1.16 -6.93 -1.98
C MET A 112 0.28 -5.79 -2.50
N LEU A 113 0.40 -4.57 -1.97
CA LEU A 113 -0.36 -3.41 -2.46
C LEU A 113 0.11 -2.90 -3.82
N LEU A 114 1.33 -3.21 -4.28
CA LEU A 114 1.79 -2.84 -5.63
C LEU A 114 0.92 -3.44 -6.73
N VAL A 115 0.36 -4.64 -6.53
CA VAL A 115 -0.51 -5.29 -7.53
C VAL A 115 -1.96 -4.81 -7.45
N GLN A 116 -2.33 -4.02 -6.44
CA GLN A 116 -3.72 -3.66 -6.20
C GLN A 116 -4.35 -2.79 -7.29
N PRO A 117 -3.66 -1.81 -7.91
CA PRO A 117 -4.20 -1.08 -9.07
C PRO A 117 -4.52 -1.99 -10.26
N LEU A 118 -3.74 -3.06 -10.47
CA LEU A 118 -4.01 -4.04 -11.52
C LEU A 118 -5.31 -4.80 -11.25
N PHE A 119 -5.51 -5.30 -10.04
CA PHE A 119 -6.79 -5.92 -9.66
C PHE A 119 -7.95 -4.93 -9.79
N GLY A 120 -7.72 -3.65 -9.42
CA GLY A 120 -8.60 -2.50 -9.66
C GLY A 120 -9.09 -2.42 -11.10
N LEU A 121 -8.14 -2.38 -12.03
CA LEU A 121 -8.41 -2.28 -13.46
C LEU A 121 -9.17 -3.51 -14.00
N ILE A 122 -8.70 -4.72 -13.64
CA ILE A 122 -9.31 -5.98 -14.10
C ILE A 122 -10.76 -6.07 -13.63
N HIS A 123 -11.02 -5.82 -12.34
CA HIS A 123 -12.39 -5.88 -11.83
C HIS A 123 -13.26 -4.78 -12.45
N HIS A 124 -12.73 -3.57 -12.67
CA HIS A 124 -13.49 -2.47 -13.26
C HIS A 124 -13.95 -2.82 -14.68
N ILE A 125 -13.04 -3.31 -15.53
CA ILE A 125 -13.35 -3.72 -16.91
C ILE A 125 -14.42 -4.81 -16.92
N ARG A 126 -14.29 -5.84 -16.07
CA ARG A 126 -15.26 -6.95 -15.99
C ARG A 126 -16.61 -6.52 -15.42
N PHE A 127 -16.60 -5.64 -14.41
CA PHE A 127 -17.81 -5.11 -13.81
C PHE A 127 -18.58 -4.22 -14.79
N ARG A 128 -17.89 -3.41 -15.62
CA ARG A 128 -18.57 -2.62 -16.67
C ARG A 128 -19.27 -3.48 -17.73
N LYS A 129 -18.78 -4.69 -18.00
CA LYS A 129 -19.41 -5.61 -18.97
C LYS A 129 -20.65 -6.31 -18.42
N THR A 130 -20.64 -6.64 -17.13
CA THR A 130 -21.65 -7.55 -16.53
C THR A 130 -22.58 -6.85 -15.55
N HIS A 131 -22.21 -5.66 -15.07
CA HIS A 131 -22.88 -4.93 -13.99
C HIS A 131 -23.12 -5.76 -12.72
N ARG A 132 -22.33 -6.83 -12.54
CA ARG A 132 -22.41 -7.76 -11.40
C ARG A 132 -21.04 -7.96 -10.77
N PRO A 133 -20.96 -8.08 -9.43
CA PRO A 133 -19.73 -8.51 -8.77
C PRO A 133 -19.27 -9.86 -9.34
N ASN A 134 -17.95 -9.99 -9.52
CA ASN A 134 -17.31 -11.23 -9.94
C ASN A 134 -16.14 -11.55 -9.02
N ALA A 135 -15.46 -12.68 -9.25
CA ALA A 135 -14.33 -13.11 -8.42
C ALA A 135 -13.25 -12.01 -8.26
N TRP A 136 -12.96 -11.23 -9.32
CA TRP A 136 -12.01 -10.12 -9.25
C TRP A 136 -12.52 -8.94 -8.42
N THR A 137 -13.84 -8.72 -8.37
CA THR A 137 -14.45 -7.73 -7.46
C THR A 137 -14.21 -8.13 -6.00
N HIS A 138 -14.47 -9.39 -5.65
CA HIS A 138 -14.25 -9.87 -4.29
C HIS A 138 -12.78 -9.86 -3.92
N LEU A 139 -11.92 -10.32 -4.84
CA LEU A 139 -10.47 -10.28 -4.67
C LEU A 139 -10.01 -8.84 -4.42
N HIS A 140 -10.24 -7.90 -5.33
CA HIS A 140 -9.80 -6.51 -5.17
C HIS A 140 -10.28 -5.89 -3.85
N VAL A 141 -11.58 -6.04 -3.53
CA VAL A 141 -12.19 -5.40 -2.37
C VAL A 141 -11.67 -5.99 -1.05
N TRP A 142 -11.72 -7.32 -0.87
CA TRP A 142 -11.32 -7.94 0.39
C TRP A 142 -9.81 -7.96 0.59
N TYR A 143 -9.04 -8.20 -0.47
CA TYR A 143 -7.58 -8.09 -0.45
C TYR A 143 -7.14 -6.70 0.00
N GLY A 144 -7.74 -5.65 -0.58
CA GLY A 144 -7.41 -4.26 -0.23
C GLY A 144 -7.76 -3.93 1.22
N ARG A 145 -8.94 -4.36 1.70
CA ARG A 145 -9.36 -4.13 3.08
C ARG A 145 -8.41 -4.79 4.08
N MET A 146 -8.03 -6.05 3.86
CA MET A 146 -7.12 -6.77 4.76
C MET A 146 -5.73 -6.13 4.80
N LEU A 147 -5.17 -5.79 3.63
CA LEU A 147 -3.86 -5.14 3.57
C LEU A 147 -3.85 -3.74 4.17
N MET A 148 -4.94 -3.00 4.03
CA MET A 148 -5.09 -1.68 4.65
C MET A 148 -5.11 -1.79 6.18
N LEU A 149 -5.87 -2.72 6.75
CA LEU A 149 -5.89 -2.95 8.19
C LEU A 149 -4.53 -3.41 8.72
N LEU A 150 -3.86 -4.33 8.00
CA LEU A 150 -2.48 -4.72 8.33
C LEU A 150 -1.51 -3.53 8.25
N GLY A 151 -1.68 -2.63 7.29
CA GLY A 151 -0.91 -1.41 7.18
C GLY A 151 -1.11 -0.45 8.35
N ILE A 152 -2.34 -0.29 8.85
CA ILE A 152 -2.64 0.50 10.06
C ILE A 152 -1.95 -0.13 11.29
N VAL A 153 -2.08 -1.45 11.47
CA VAL A 153 -1.39 -2.16 12.57
C VAL A 153 0.13 -1.98 12.44
N ASN A 154 0.67 -2.11 11.23
CA ASN A 154 2.09 -1.93 10.97
C ASN A 154 2.57 -0.50 11.27
N GLY A 155 1.74 0.52 11.04
CA GLY A 155 2.05 1.89 11.43
C GLY A 155 2.18 2.05 12.95
N GLY A 156 1.33 1.37 13.73
CA GLY A 156 1.46 1.28 15.19
C GLY A 156 2.79 0.64 15.62
N LEU A 157 3.20 -0.46 14.97
CA LEU A 157 4.50 -1.07 15.20
C LEU A 157 5.67 -0.13 14.84
N GLY A 158 5.48 0.72 13.83
CA GLY A 158 6.47 1.73 13.43
C GLY A 158 6.64 2.82 14.49
N LEU A 159 5.55 3.27 15.11
CA LEU A 159 5.61 4.23 16.22
C LEU A 159 6.31 3.64 17.45
N GLN A 160 6.04 2.38 17.77
CA GLN A 160 6.76 1.67 18.84
C GLN A 160 8.25 1.54 18.53
N LEU A 161 8.61 1.14 17.30
CA LEU A 161 10.00 1.03 16.86
C LEU A 161 10.75 2.37 16.91
N ALA A 162 10.04 3.47 16.66
CA ALA A 162 10.57 4.83 16.72
C ALA A 162 10.64 5.40 18.15
N ALA A 163 10.22 4.65 19.17
CA ALA A 163 10.05 5.12 20.55
C ALA A 163 9.29 6.46 20.60
N ASN A 164 8.18 6.53 19.85
CA ASN A 164 7.43 7.76 19.65
C ASN A 164 6.82 8.28 20.97
N SER A 165 6.47 9.57 21.00
CA SER A 165 5.80 10.15 22.16
C SER A 165 4.46 9.47 22.43
N ARG A 166 4.11 9.33 23.72
CA ARG A 166 2.83 8.74 24.14
C ARG A 166 1.62 9.45 23.52
N GLY A 167 1.68 10.77 23.42
CA GLY A 167 0.64 11.56 22.75
C GLY A 167 0.49 11.23 21.27
N GLY A 168 1.60 11.05 20.54
CA GLY A 168 1.55 10.68 19.13
C GLY A 168 1.06 9.25 18.90
N GLU A 169 1.41 8.30 19.79
CA GLU A 169 0.85 6.95 19.77
C GLU A 169 -0.67 6.95 19.97
N ILE A 170 -1.15 7.71 20.96
CA ILE A 170 -2.59 7.85 21.23
C ILE A 170 -3.29 8.49 20.04
N ALA A 171 -2.75 9.59 19.51
CA ALA A 171 -3.34 10.28 18.36
C ALA A 171 -3.46 9.36 17.15
N TYR A 172 -2.40 8.60 16.82
CA TYR A 172 -2.43 7.62 15.74
C TYR A 172 -3.44 6.50 16.01
N GLY A 173 -3.45 5.95 17.24
CA GLY A 173 -4.37 4.88 17.62
C GLY A 173 -5.84 5.30 17.52
N VAL A 174 -6.18 6.52 17.94
CA VAL A 174 -7.53 7.07 17.82
C VAL A 174 -7.92 7.26 16.36
N VAL A 175 -7.09 7.94 15.56
CA VAL A 175 -7.40 8.20 14.14
C VAL A 175 -7.50 6.89 13.35
N GLY A 176 -6.49 6.02 13.48
CA GLY A 176 -6.46 4.72 12.81
C GLY A 176 -7.59 3.80 13.26
N GLY A 177 -7.92 3.81 14.55
CA GLY A 177 -9.03 3.04 15.12
C GLY A 177 -10.39 3.48 14.59
N ILE A 178 -10.66 4.80 14.59
CA ILE A 178 -11.92 5.35 14.07
C ILE A 178 -12.05 5.05 12.57
N LEU A 179 -11.04 5.36 11.76
CA LEU A 179 -11.13 5.15 10.32
C LEU A 179 -11.15 3.66 9.95
N GLY A 180 -10.41 2.81 10.67
CA GLY A 180 -10.50 1.36 10.54
C GLY A 180 -11.90 0.82 10.87
N ALA A 181 -12.52 1.30 11.96
CA ALA A 181 -13.89 0.95 12.31
C ALA A 181 -14.89 1.42 11.24
N CYS A 182 -14.76 2.66 10.75
CA CYS A 182 -15.60 3.16 9.67
C CYS A 182 -15.49 2.29 8.41
N VAL A 183 -14.29 1.87 8.02
CA VAL A 183 -14.10 0.93 6.89
C VAL A 183 -14.85 -0.38 7.14
N LEU A 184 -14.75 -0.96 8.32
CA LEU A 184 -15.44 -2.22 8.65
C LEU A 184 -16.96 -2.06 8.64
N LEU A 185 -17.48 -0.95 9.16
CA LEU A 185 -18.91 -0.63 9.13
C LEU A 185 -19.42 -0.45 7.70
N VAL A 186 -18.70 0.31 6.87
CA VAL A 186 -19.03 0.49 5.44
C VAL A 186 -18.92 -0.84 4.70
N ALA A 187 -17.93 -1.68 5.02
CA ALA A 187 -17.81 -3.02 4.46
C ALA A 187 -19.05 -3.87 4.80
N ALA A 188 -19.42 -3.96 6.08
CA ALA A 188 -20.60 -4.68 6.51
C ALA A 188 -21.88 -4.17 5.84
N TRP A 189 -22.07 -2.85 5.76
CA TRP A 189 -23.21 -2.22 5.10
C TRP A 189 -23.29 -2.53 3.60
N THR A 190 -22.16 -2.45 2.90
CA THR A 190 -22.10 -2.71 1.46
C THR A 190 -22.34 -4.17 1.13
N GLU A 191 -21.85 -5.11 1.96
CA GLU A 191 -22.18 -6.53 1.78
C GLU A 191 -23.64 -6.82 2.13
N TYR A 192 -24.17 -6.29 3.24
CA TYR A 192 -25.59 -6.41 3.60
C TYR A 192 -26.51 -6.01 2.44
N LYS A 193 -26.27 -4.86 1.82
CA LYS A 193 -27.03 -4.40 0.65
C LYS A 193 -26.95 -5.34 -0.57
N ARG A 194 -25.86 -6.11 -0.71
CA ARG A 194 -25.70 -7.06 -1.82
C ARG A 194 -26.49 -8.34 -1.59
N TRP A 195 -26.52 -8.84 -0.36
CA TRP A 195 -27.25 -10.06 0.01
C TRP A 195 -28.76 -9.86 0.07
N PHE A 196 -29.22 -8.71 0.56
CA PHE A 196 -30.64 -8.46 0.82
C PHE A 196 -31.33 -7.60 -0.26
N ARG A 197 -30.68 -7.32 -1.39
CA ARG A 197 -31.36 -6.68 -2.53
C ARG A 197 -32.35 -7.68 -3.16
N PRO A 198 -33.66 -7.34 -3.25
CA PRO A 198 -34.62 -8.20 -3.94
C PRO A 198 -34.12 -8.47 -5.36
N ARG A 199 -34.06 -9.76 -5.76
CA ARG A 199 -33.80 -10.11 -7.16
C ARG A 199 -34.98 -9.58 -7.97
N ALA A 200 -34.70 -8.77 -9.00
CA ALA A 200 -35.73 -8.41 -9.97
C ALA A 200 -36.33 -9.71 -10.54
N PRO A 201 -37.66 -9.78 -10.75
CA PRO A 201 -38.28 -10.94 -11.40
C PRO A 201 -37.55 -11.25 -12.71
N SER A 202 -37.23 -12.51 -12.96
CA SER A 202 -36.75 -12.94 -14.27
C SER A 202 -37.79 -12.53 -15.31
N GLN A 203 -37.37 -11.75 -16.31
CA GLN A 203 -38.20 -11.52 -17.49
C GLN A 203 -38.57 -12.90 -18.06
N PRO A 204 -39.86 -13.17 -18.31
CA PRO A 204 -40.26 -14.42 -18.95
C PRO A 204 -39.54 -14.53 -20.31
N PRO A 205 -39.23 -15.76 -20.77
CA PRO A 205 -38.60 -15.96 -22.07
C PRO A 205 -39.43 -15.25 -23.15
N PRO A 206 -38.79 -14.67 -24.18
CA PRO A 206 -39.52 -14.04 -25.27
C PRO A 206 -40.48 -15.07 -25.87
N VAL A 207 -41.76 -14.70 -25.94
CA VAL A 207 -42.77 -15.53 -26.60
C VAL A 207 -42.34 -15.65 -28.05
N THR A 208 -41.85 -16.82 -28.45
CA THR A 208 -41.66 -17.13 -29.86
C THR A 208 -43.04 -17.13 -30.49
N GLU A 209 -43.39 -16.03 -31.16
CA GLU A 209 -44.50 -16.01 -32.11
C GLU A 209 -44.21 -17.09 -33.14
N THR A 210 -44.88 -18.23 -33.02
CA THR A 210 -44.98 -19.21 -34.08
C THR A 210 -45.69 -18.53 -35.24
N ARG A 211 -44.90 -18.01 -36.19
CA ARG A 211 -45.41 -17.64 -37.51
C ARG A 211 -46.03 -18.91 -38.12
N GLY A 212 -47.33 -18.83 -38.41
CA GLY A 212 -48.16 -19.94 -38.86
C GLY A 212 -47.78 -20.51 -40.21
#